data_AF-A0A8T7GMH0-F1
#
_entry.id   AF-A0A8T7GMH0-F1
#
_cell.length_a   1.000
_cell.length_b   1.000
_cell.length_c   1.000
_cell.angle_alpha   90.00
_cell.angle_beta   90.00
_cell.angle_gamma   90.00
#
_symmetry.space_group_name_H-M   'P 1'
#
loop_
_entity.id
_entity.type
_entity.pdbx_description
1 polymer ?
#
loop_
_entity_poly.entity_id
_entity_poly.type
_entity_poly.pdbx_seq_one_letter_code
_entity_poly.pdbx_strand_id
1 'polypeptide(L)'
;NKREFQGLQLYVVTAIAITSSNRILSAKHDFDIIVPARKDLLESKAMAMEADVTQKALESKPDIVCVDGSIIARMQGKPDSASEKYGDAVFVAKTSNSRLQFRNLGSRAGDIFYYGHLGRTAGFSRPVKTEFRQLPVFEVYVRLKDDTPVVRLELVGKWDEREEEIKTILDMLVYHSVSGYPYCLKLAHNNCKVSNEDIDRLASIFRLQNEQGARDALNE
;
A
#
# COMPACT_ATOMS: atom_id res chain seq x y z
N ASN A 1 -10.77 5.14 8.15
CA ASN A 1 -12.19 4.81 8.35
C ASN A 1 -12.98 6.11 8.48
N LYS A 2 -14.25 6.16 8.08
CA LYS A 2 -15.08 7.37 8.16
C LYS A 2 -16.56 7.03 8.37
N ARG A 3 -17.31 7.93 9.01
CA ARG A 3 -18.76 7.81 9.21
C ARG A 3 -19.45 9.17 9.06
N GLU A 4 -20.63 9.15 8.47
CA GLU A 4 -21.44 10.35 8.22
C GLU A 4 -22.51 10.54 9.29
N PHE A 5 -22.77 11.80 9.65
CA PHE A 5 -23.74 12.24 10.65
C PHE A 5 -24.41 13.52 10.14
N GLN A 6 -25.68 13.46 9.68
CA GLN A 6 -26.47 14.60 9.16
C GLN A 6 -25.67 15.86 8.71
N GLY A 7 -24.91 15.76 7.61
CA GLY A 7 -24.16 16.90 7.06
C GLY A 7 -22.74 17.09 7.62
N LEU A 8 -22.30 16.20 8.50
CA LEU A 8 -20.94 16.06 9.02
C LEU A 8 -20.38 14.67 8.69
N GLN A 9 -19.06 14.55 8.71
CA GLN A 9 -18.33 13.31 8.52
C GLN A 9 -17.19 13.25 9.54
N LEU A 10 -17.24 12.26 10.42
CA LEU A 10 -16.13 11.90 11.30
C LEU A 10 -15.19 10.98 10.53
N TYR A 11 -13.90 11.28 10.51
CA TYR A 11 -12.91 10.40 9.92
C TYR A 11 -11.79 10.08 10.90
N VAL A 12 -11.13 8.95 10.62
CA VAL A 12 -9.86 8.56 11.24
C VAL A 12 -8.95 8.03 10.15
N VAL A 13 -7.76 8.58 10.03
CA VAL A 13 -6.68 8.12 9.16
C VAL A 13 -5.51 7.72 10.03
N THR A 14 -4.90 6.57 9.70
CA THR A 14 -3.78 6.02 10.45
C THR A 14 -2.76 5.45 9.49
N ALA A 15 -1.48 5.69 9.75
CA ALA A 15 -0.36 5.12 9.00
C ALA A 15 0.71 4.63 9.97
N ILE A 16 1.27 3.45 9.72
CA ILE A 16 2.23 2.81 10.62
C ILE A 16 3.39 2.22 9.80
N ALA A 17 4.61 2.46 10.27
CA ALA A 17 5.81 1.74 9.87
C ALA A 17 6.22 0.77 10.99
N ILE A 18 6.36 -0.51 10.67
CA ILE A 18 6.65 -1.58 11.62
C ILE A 18 7.65 -2.58 11.02
N THR A 19 8.57 -3.10 11.85
CA THR A 19 9.53 -4.12 11.44
C THR A 19 8.90 -5.51 11.39
N SER A 20 9.57 -6.46 10.72
CA SER A 20 9.21 -7.88 10.76
C SER A 20 9.29 -8.50 12.18
N SER A 21 10.06 -7.88 13.08
CA SER A 21 10.12 -8.21 14.52
C SER A 21 9.04 -7.53 15.37
N ASN A 22 8.01 -6.95 14.75
CA ASN A 22 6.88 -6.29 15.41
C ASN A 22 7.26 -5.04 16.23
N ARG A 23 8.37 -4.37 15.88
CA ARG A 23 8.76 -3.09 16.47
C ARG A 23 8.19 -1.94 15.64
N ILE A 24 7.32 -1.12 16.24
CA ILE A 24 6.80 0.09 15.59
C ILE A 24 7.92 1.14 15.52
N LEU A 25 8.24 1.58 14.31
CA LEU A 25 9.23 2.64 14.05
C LEU A 25 8.57 4.02 14.05
N SER A 26 7.36 4.11 13.48
CA SER A 26 6.56 5.32 13.49
C SER A 26 5.08 4.97 13.36
N ALA A 27 4.25 5.71 14.07
CA ALA A 27 2.80 5.70 13.89
C ALA A 27 2.30 7.14 13.79
N LYS A 28 1.37 7.39 12.87
CA LYS A 28 0.64 8.65 12.75
C LYS A 28 -0.85 8.35 12.78
N HIS A 29 -1.58 9.17 13.52
CA HIS A 29 -3.03 9.10 13.64
C HIS A 29 -3.55 10.52 13.45
N ASP A 30 -4.63 10.66 12.69
CA ASP A 30 -5.31 11.92 12.47
C ASP A 30 -6.81 11.66 12.40
N PHE A 31 -7.59 12.49 13.06
CA PHE A 31 -9.04 12.38 13.12
C PHE A 31 -9.66 13.75 13.27
N ASP A 32 -10.80 13.96 12.64
CA ASP A 32 -11.53 15.22 12.74
C ASP A 32 -12.98 15.04 12.29
N ILE A 33 -13.80 16.06 12.55
CA ILE A 33 -15.15 16.21 12.03
C ILE A 33 -15.11 17.27 10.94
N ILE A 34 -15.48 16.87 9.73
CA ILE A 34 -15.50 17.75 8.57
C ILE A 34 -16.89 17.76 7.95
N VAL A 35 -17.21 18.80 7.19
CA VAL A 35 -18.29 18.70 6.20
C VAL A 35 -17.89 17.61 5.20
N PRO A 36 -18.82 16.75 4.70
CA PRO A 36 -18.51 15.66 3.79
C PRO A 36 -17.54 16.10 2.69
N ALA A 37 -16.29 15.67 2.85
CA ALA A 37 -15.24 16.04 1.92
C ALA A 37 -15.37 15.19 0.66
N ARG A 38 -14.88 15.75 -0.44
CA ARG A 38 -14.63 14.95 -1.64
C ARG A 38 -13.72 13.75 -1.27
N LYS A 39 -14.01 12.60 -1.87
CA LYS A 39 -13.36 11.32 -1.59
C LYS A 39 -11.83 11.39 -1.69
N ASP A 40 -11.32 12.21 -2.60
CA ASP A 40 -9.90 12.46 -2.88
C ASP A 40 -9.12 13.08 -1.71
N LEU A 41 -9.79 13.82 -0.81
CA LEU A 41 -9.13 14.52 0.30
C LEU A 41 -8.57 13.53 1.32
N LEU A 42 -9.39 12.59 1.79
CA LEU A 42 -8.98 11.61 2.81
C LEU A 42 -7.97 10.61 2.26
N GLU A 43 -8.13 10.20 1.00
CA GLU A 43 -7.13 9.37 0.30
C GLU A 43 -5.79 10.10 0.18
N SER A 44 -5.81 11.40 -0.14
CA SER A 44 -4.58 12.20 -0.22
C SER A 44 -3.90 12.39 1.13
N LYS A 45 -4.70 12.58 2.20
CA LYS A 45 -4.20 12.65 3.57
C LYS A 45 -3.56 11.32 3.99
N ALA A 46 -4.21 10.19 3.72
CA ALA A 46 -3.66 8.87 4.01
C ALA A 46 -2.32 8.64 3.29
N MET A 47 -2.25 8.94 1.99
CA MET A 47 -1.01 8.81 1.22
C MET A 47 0.12 9.70 1.77
N ALA A 48 -0.20 10.93 2.20
CA ALA A 48 0.81 11.81 2.81
C ALA A 48 1.33 11.25 4.14
N MET A 49 0.44 10.69 4.97
CA MET A 49 0.83 10.04 6.22
C MET A 49 1.67 8.79 5.97
N GLU A 50 1.35 7.98 4.96
CA GLU A 50 2.14 6.82 4.53
C GLU A 50 3.56 7.22 4.08
N ALA A 51 3.68 8.28 3.28
CA ALA A 51 4.98 8.81 2.85
C ALA A 51 5.83 9.24 4.07
N ASP A 52 5.22 9.93 5.03
CA ASP A 52 5.94 10.41 6.21
C ASP A 52 6.40 9.27 7.14
N VAL A 53 5.59 8.22 7.34
CA VAL A 53 6.04 7.06 8.12
C VAL A 53 7.07 6.23 7.35
N THR A 54 7.02 6.22 6.02
CA THR A 54 8.02 5.58 5.17
C THR A 54 9.37 6.27 5.29
N GLN A 55 9.40 7.61 5.25
CA GLN A 55 10.63 8.38 5.43
C GLN A 55 11.32 8.05 6.76
N LYS A 56 10.54 8.01 7.86
CA LYS A 56 11.05 7.59 9.18
C LYS A 56 11.53 6.14 9.20
N ALA A 57 10.91 5.25 8.43
CA ALA A 57 11.40 3.88 8.29
C ALA A 57 12.76 3.83 7.58
N LEU A 58 12.93 4.61 6.51
CA LEU A 58 14.20 4.72 5.77
C LEU A 58 15.34 5.28 6.63
N GLU A 59 15.07 6.23 7.53
CA GLU A 59 16.05 6.77 8.49
C GLU A 59 16.66 5.68 9.40
N SER A 60 15.90 4.61 9.67
CA SER A 60 16.40 3.47 10.46
C SER A 60 17.33 2.52 9.70
N LYS A 61 17.58 2.81 8.41
CA LYS A 61 18.45 2.03 7.50
C LYS A 61 18.15 0.52 7.49
N PRO A 62 16.90 0.10 7.21
CA PRO A 62 16.57 -1.31 7.08
C PRO A 62 17.11 -1.88 5.76
N ASP A 63 17.18 -3.21 5.67
CA ASP A 63 17.58 -3.89 4.42
C ASP A 63 16.56 -3.64 3.29
N ILE A 64 15.26 -3.66 3.63
CA ILE A 64 14.15 -3.38 2.72
C ILE A 64 13.06 -2.61 3.47
N VAL A 65 12.49 -1.58 2.82
CA VAL A 65 11.22 -0.96 3.23
C VAL A 65 10.12 -1.41 2.26
N CYS A 66 9.04 -1.99 2.78
CA CYS A 66 7.87 -2.33 1.98
C CYS A 66 6.75 -1.31 2.21
N VAL A 67 6.09 -0.88 1.13
CA VAL A 67 4.91 -0.02 1.16
C VAL A 67 3.74 -0.74 0.50
N ASP A 68 2.58 -0.83 1.15
CA ASP A 68 1.40 -1.48 0.57
C ASP A 68 0.85 -0.66 -0.60
N GLY A 69 0.43 -1.28 -1.70
CA GLY A 69 -0.09 -0.59 -2.89
C GLY A 69 0.97 -0.18 -3.92
N SER A 70 0.58 0.70 -4.86
CA SER A 70 1.38 1.07 -6.05
C SER A 70 1.86 2.51 -5.98
N ILE A 71 3.14 2.77 -6.24
CA ILE A 71 3.67 4.13 -6.42
C ILE A 71 3.07 4.77 -7.68
N ILE A 72 2.91 4.00 -8.77
CA ILE A 72 2.38 4.51 -10.03
C ILE A 72 0.95 5.04 -9.81
N ALA A 73 0.12 4.29 -9.09
CA ALA A 73 -1.23 4.73 -8.74
C ALA A 73 -1.23 5.98 -7.84
N ARG A 74 -0.28 6.09 -6.90
CA ARG A 74 -0.15 7.25 -6.01
C ARG A 74 0.32 8.53 -6.73
N MET A 75 1.15 8.39 -7.75
CA MET A 75 1.67 9.51 -8.54
C MET A 75 0.71 9.97 -9.65
N GLN A 76 -0.35 9.22 -9.95
CA GLN A 76 -1.39 9.65 -10.89
C GLN A 76 -2.11 10.90 -10.34
N GLY A 77 -1.93 12.04 -11.02
CA GLY A 77 -2.63 13.29 -10.71
C GLY A 77 -2.01 14.16 -9.62
N LYS A 78 -0.84 13.81 -9.06
CA LYS A 78 -0.15 14.59 -8.02
C LYS A 78 1.26 15.02 -8.46
N PRO A 79 1.79 16.18 -8.05
CA PRO A 79 3.13 16.65 -8.46
C PRO A 79 4.25 15.71 -8.01
N ASP A 80 5.40 15.81 -8.67
CA ASP A 80 6.51 14.83 -8.61
C ASP A 80 7.17 14.69 -7.23
N SER A 81 6.97 15.65 -6.31
CA SER A 81 7.56 15.66 -4.96
C SER A 81 7.11 14.51 -4.04
N ALA A 82 6.11 13.72 -4.45
CA ALA A 82 5.71 12.53 -3.72
C ALA A 82 6.74 11.40 -3.79
N SER A 83 7.50 11.27 -4.89
CA SER A 83 8.44 10.16 -5.09
C SER A 83 9.68 10.24 -4.19
N GLU A 84 10.21 11.46 -3.97
CA GLU A 84 11.38 11.69 -3.12
C GLU A 84 11.19 11.17 -1.69
N LYS A 85 9.97 11.22 -1.17
CA LYS A 85 9.65 10.77 0.19
C LYS A 85 9.72 9.25 0.38
N TYR A 86 9.60 8.48 -0.70
CA TYR A 86 9.59 7.03 -0.63
C TYR A 86 10.98 6.39 -0.83
N GLY A 87 12.00 7.17 -1.23
CA GLY A 87 13.37 6.68 -1.37
C GLY A 87 13.47 5.39 -2.19
N ASP A 88 14.23 4.43 -1.69
CA ASP A 88 14.42 3.11 -2.30
C ASP A 88 13.40 2.06 -1.78
N ALA A 89 12.16 2.47 -1.47
CA ALA A 89 11.14 1.54 -0.99
C ALA A 89 10.64 0.58 -2.09
N VAL A 90 10.19 -0.60 -1.67
CA VAL A 90 9.52 -1.59 -2.54
C VAL A 90 8.03 -1.51 -2.31
N PHE A 91 7.30 -1.15 -3.37
CA PHE A 91 5.85 -1.09 -3.35
C PHE A 91 5.27 -2.46 -3.68
N VAL A 92 4.29 -2.92 -2.90
CA VAL A 92 3.71 -4.26 -3.02
C VAL A 92 2.20 -4.17 -3.19
N ALA A 93 1.71 -4.48 -4.38
CA ALA A 93 0.28 -4.41 -4.71
C ALA A 93 -0.33 -5.80 -4.98
N LYS A 94 -1.48 -6.09 -4.36
CA LYS A 94 -2.26 -7.33 -4.59
C LYS A 94 -3.08 -7.28 -5.88
N THR A 95 -3.26 -6.09 -6.45
CA THR A 95 -4.01 -5.86 -7.68
C THR A 95 -3.21 -4.95 -8.60
N SER A 96 -3.40 -5.10 -9.90
CA SER A 96 -2.73 -4.28 -10.91
C SER A 96 -3.52 -4.29 -12.21
N ASN A 97 -3.66 -3.10 -12.80
CA ASN A 97 -4.18 -2.92 -14.16
C ASN A 97 -3.06 -2.66 -15.18
N SER A 98 -1.78 -2.72 -14.77
CA SER A 98 -0.65 -2.58 -15.69
C SER A 98 -0.70 -3.68 -16.73
N ARG A 99 -0.38 -3.33 -17.97
CA ARG A 99 -0.31 -4.23 -19.14
C ARG A 99 1.07 -4.18 -19.79
N LEU A 100 2.06 -3.64 -19.08
CA LEU A 100 3.35 -3.29 -19.65
C LEU A 100 4.04 -4.47 -20.35
N GLN A 101 3.94 -5.67 -19.78
CA GLN A 101 4.64 -6.87 -20.26
C GLN A 101 3.87 -7.59 -21.38
N PHE A 102 2.54 -7.64 -21.32
CA PHE A 102 1.73 -8.37 -22.30
C PHE A 102 0.91 -7.47 -23.25
N ARG A 103 1.05 -6.13 -23.22
CA ARG A 103 0.32 -5.21 -24.12
C ARG A 103 0.56 -5.55 -25.59
N ASN A 104 1.81 -5.81 -25.97
CA ASN A 104 2.19 -6.10 -27.35
C ASN A 104 1.68 -7.46 -27.84
N LEU A 105 1.22 -8.33 -26.92
CA LEU A 105 0.57 -9.60 -27.24
C LEU A 105 -0.96 -9.49 -27.32
N GLY A 106 -1.52 -8.26 -27.25
CA GLY A 106 -2.96 -8.05 -27.31
C GLY A 106 -3.71 -8.39 -26.02
N SER A 107 -3.05 -8.33 -24.86
CA SER A 107 -3.68 -8.57 -23.55
C SER A 107 -4.98 -7.79 -23.37
N ARG A 108 -5.98 -8.33 -22.66
CA ARG A 108 -7.23 -7.63 -22.31
C ARG A 108 -7.32 -7.32 -20.82
N ALA A 109 -6.67 -8.12 -19.99
CA ALA A 109 -6.55 -7.92 -18.54
C ALA A 109 -5.18 -7.33 -18.18
N GLY A 110 -4.97 -6.95 -16.92
CA GLY A 110 -3.65 -6.59 -16.40
C GLY A 110 -2.69 -7.78 -16.36
N ASP A 111 -1.38 -7.55 -16.42
CA ASP A 111 -0.36 -8.60 -16.47
C ASP A 111 -0.43 -9.55 -15.25
N ILE A 112 -0.84 -9.02 -14.08
CA ILE A 112 -1.07 -9.80 -12.85
C ILE A 112 -2.08 -10.93 -13.06
N PHE A 113 -3.09 -10.72 -13.92
CA PHE A 113 -4.09 -11.74 -14.24
C PHE A 113 -3.41 -12.91 -14.94
N TYR A 114 -2.61 -12.65 -15.97
CA TYR A 114 -1.93 -13.70 -16.72
C TYR A 114 -0.91 -14.45 -15.86
N TYR A 115 -0.09 -13.73 -15.10
CA TYR A 115 0.85 -14.35 -14.16
C TYR A 115 0.15 -15.16 -13.06
N GLY A 116 -1.03 -14.72 -12.61
CA GLY A 116 -1.86 -15.48 -11.68
C GLY A 116 -2.29 -16.84 -12.21
N HIS A 117 -2.43 -16.99 -13.54
CA HIS A 117 -2.91 -18.21 -14.22
C HIS A 117 -1.80 -19.05 -14.88
N LEU A 118 -0.57 -18.54 -15.00
CA LEU A 118 0.55 -19.27 -15.65
C LEU A 118 1.02 -20.52 -14.87
N GLY A 119 0.75 -20.60 -13.57
CA GLY A 119 1.14 -21.73 -12.73
C GLY A 119 0.86 -21.48 -11.26
N ARG A 120 1.29 -22.42 -10.41
CA ARG A 120 1.11 -22.34 -8.94
C ARG A 120 2.42 -22.30 -8.16
N THR A 121 3.56 -22.48 -8.83
CA THR A 121 4.88 -22.47 -8.20
C THR A 121 5.37 -21.05 -7.92
N ALA A 122 6.14 -20.89 -6.86
CA ALA A 122 6.86 -19.68 -6.54
C ALA A 122 7.82 -19.29 -7.68
N GLY A 123 8.04 -18.00 -7.84
CA GLY A 123 8.85 -17.45 -8.91
C GLY A 123 8.47 -16.01 -9.24
N PHE A 124 9.17 -15.42 -10.20
CA PHE A 124 8.96 -14.03 -10.59
C PHE A 124 9.06 -13.84 -12.10
N SER A 125 8.39 -12.81 -12.62
CA SER A 125 8.50 -12.38 -14.01
C SER A 125 9.83 -11.70 -14.26
N ARG A 126 10.27 -11.65 -15.53
CA ARG A 126 11.36 -10.75 -15.93
C ARG A 126 11.05 -9.31 -15.46
N PRO A 127 11.99 -8.61 -14.81
CA PRO A 127 11.81 -7.21 -14.48
C PRO A 127 11.65 -6.37 -15.75
N VAL A 128 10.66 -5.48 -15.75
CA VAL A 128 10.45 -4.53 -16.85
C VAL A 128 10.50 -3.13 -16.31
N LYS A 129 11.44 -2.35 -16.84
CA LYS A 129 11.60 -0.93 -16.53
C LYS A 129 10.54 -0.11 -17.25
N THR A 130 9.98 0.85 -16.53
CA THR A 130 9.13 1.91 -17.07
C THR A 130 9.56 3.24 -16.48
N GLU A 131 9.38 4.31 -17.22
CA GLU A 131 9.54 5.66 -16.69
C GLU A 131 8.17 6.21 -16.36
N PHE A 132 7.98 6.58 -15.08
CA PHE A 132 6.78 7.27 -14.65
C PHE A 132 7.17 8.65 -14.13
N ARG A 133 6.86 9.69 -14.91
CA ARG A 133 7.18 11.10 -14.55
C ARG A 133 8.64 11.29 -14.15
N GLN A 134 9.55 10.84 -15.01
CA GLN A 134 11.01 10.91 -14.82
C GLN A 134 11.55 10.03 -13.66
N LEU A 135 10.70 9.28 -12.96
CA LEU A 135 11.13 8.25 -12.02
C LEU A 135 11.24 6.90 -12.75
N PRO A 136 12.43 6.27 -12.79
CA PRO A 136 12.55 4.89 -13.24
C PRO A 136 11.89 3.97 -12.22
N VAL A 137 11.00 3.11 -12.69
CA VAL A 137 10.29 2.11 -11.89
C VAL A 137 10.46 0.75 -12.53
N PHE A 138 10.89 -0.24 -11.77
CA PHE A 138 10.89 -1.63 -12.21
C PHE A 138 9.61 -2.31 -11.76
N GLU A 139 8.92 -2.93 -12.70
CA GLU A 139 7.75 -3.75 -12.45
C GLU A 139 8.11 -5.23 -12.50
N VAL A 140 7.85 -5.93 -11.40
CA VAL A 140 8.04 -7.38 -11.28
C VAL A 140 6.76 -8.01 -10.73
N TYR A 141 6.29 -9.08 -11.33
CA TYR A 141 5.24 -9.92 -10.78
C TYR A 141 5.86 -11.11 -10.07
N VAL A 142 5.49 -11.35 -8.82
CA VAL A 142 6.08 -12.40 -8.00
C VAL A 142 5.02 -13.24 -7.32
N ARG A 143 5.24 -14.55 -7.31
CA ARG A 143 4.59 -15.49 -6.40
C ARG A 143 5.61 -15.87 -5.33
N LEU A 144 5.43 -15.34 -4.12
CA LEU A 144 6.41 -15.49 -3.03
C LEU A 144 6.38 -16.88 -2.37
N LYS A 145 5.31 -17.65 -2.59
CA LYS A 145 5.16 -19.02 -2.10
C LYS A 145 4.25 -19.83 -3.02
N ASP A 146 4.52 -21.12 -3.16
CA ASP A 146 3.64 -22.05 -3.88
C ASP A 146 2.18 -21.92 -3.43
N ASP A 147 1.27 -22.02 -4.39
CA ASP A 147 -0.19 -21.97 -4.21
C ASP A 147 -0.73 -20.66 -3.58
N THR A 148 0.07 -19.59 -3.55
CA THR A 148 -0.37 -18.27 -3.05
C THR A 148 -0.55 -17.26 -4.17
N PRO A 149 -1.36 -16.19 -4.01
CA PRO A 149 -1.57 -15.19 -5.06
C PRO A 149 -0.27 -14.53 -5.55
N VAL A 150 -0.28 -14.08 -6.81
CA VAL A 150 0.77 -13.22 -7.36
C VAL A 150 0.58 -11.80 -6.85
N VAL A 151 1.67 -11.14 -6.48
CA VAL A 151 1.71 -9.70 -6.17
C VAL A 151 2.57 -8.98 -7.19
N ARG A 152 2.30 -7.68 -7.36
CA ARG A 152 3.13 -6.79 -8.15
C ARG A 152 4.08 -6.04 -7.23
N LEU A 153 5.35 -6.07 -7.58
CA LEU A 153 6.38 -5.23 -6.99
C LEU A 153 6.67 -4.06 -7.93
N GLU A 154 6.73 -2.86 -7.36
CA GLU A 154 7.26 -1.67 -8.02
C GLU A 154 8.50 -1.22 -7.23
N LEU A 155 9.67 -1.34 -7.83
CA LEU A 155 10.93 -0.93 -7.22
C LEU A 155 11.29 0.47 -7.73
N VAL A 156 11.40 1.43 -6.80
CA VAL A 156 11.71 2.84 -7.10
C VAL A 156 13.10 3.22 -6.61
N GLY A 157 13.75 4.16 -7.30
CA GLY A 157 15.02 4.72 -6.86
C GLY A 157 16.21 4.13 -7.60
N LYS A 158 17.27 3.76 -6.88
CA LYS A 158 18.60 3.45 -7.46
C LYS A 158 18.75 2.04 -8.03
N TRP A 159 17.68 1.28 -8.16
CA TRP A 159 17.74 -0.09 -8.65
C TRP A 159 18.31 -0.15 -10.06
N ASP A 160 19.31 -1.00 -10.27
CA ASP A 160 19.85 -1.27 -11.58
C ASP A 160 19.01 -2.34 -12.30
N GLU A 161 19.12 -2.41 -13.62
CA GLU A 161 18.51 -3.45 -14.46
C GLU A 161 19.14 -4.84 -14.21
N ARG A 162 20.19 -4.92 -13.39
CA ARG A 162 20.89 -6.16 -13.04
C ARG A 162 19.97 -7.11 -12.29
N GLU A 163 19.69 -8.24 -12.92
CA GLU A 163 18.79 -9.28 -12.42
C GLU A 163 19.22 -9.80 -11.03
N GLU A 164 20.52 -9.75 -10.71
CA GLU A 164 21.08 -10.21 -9.44
C GLU A 164 20.65 -9.36 -8.23
N GLU A 165 20.56 -8.03 -8.38
CA GLU A 165 20.10 -7.15 -7.29
C GLU A 165 18.62 -7.42 -6.99
N ILE A 166 17.82 -7.52 -8.05
CA ILE A 166 16.39 -7.79 -7.93
C ILE A 166 16.16 -9.18 -7.32
N LYS A 167 16.94 -10.20 -7.71
CA LYS A 167 16.90 -11.53 -7.07
C LYS A 167 17.18 -11.47 -5.57
N THR A 168 18.19 -10.69 -5.15
CA THR A 168 18.53 -10.56 -3.73
C THR A 168 17.37 -9.97 -2.92
N ILE A 169 16.69 -8.95 -3.46
CA ILE A 169 15.49 -8.36 -2.84
C ILE A 169 14.36 -9.39 -2.76
N LEU A 170 14.13 -10.13 -3.84
CA LEU A 170 13.09 -11.15 -3.91
C LEU A 170 13.36 -12.27 -2.90
N ASP A 171 14.60 -12.73 -2.75
CA ASP A 171 14.97 -13.75 -1.78
C ASP A 171 14.69 -13.29 -0.33
N MET A 172 15.05 -12.04 0.01
CA MET A 172 14.71 -11.45 1.30
C MET A 172 13.19 -11.34 1.51
N LEU A 173 12.43 -10.93 0.48
CA LEU A 173 10.97 -10.85 0.55
C LEU A 173 10.35 -12.23 0.75
N VAL A 174 10.82 -13.25 0.04
CA VAL A 174 10.35 -14.64 0.20
C VAL A 174 10.58 -15.12 1.63
N TYR A 175 11.79 -14.91 2.17
CA TYR A 175 12.14 -15.30 3.54
C TYR A 175 11.23 -14.63 4.59
N HIS A 176 10.91 -13.35 4.42
CA HIS A 176 10.08 -12.58 5.34
C HIS A 176 8.58 -12.58 4.99
N SER A 177 8.12 -13.50 4.13
CA SER A 177 6.70 -13.60 3.74
C SER A 177 5.95 -14.70 4.46
N VAL A 178 4.69 -14.43 4.77
CA VAL A 178 3.74 -15.40 5.34
C VAL A 178 2.56 -15.54 4.39
N SER A 179 2.30 -16.77 3.94
CA SER A 179 1.23 -17.07 2.98
C SER A 179 1.29 -16.22 1.70
N GLY A 180 2.51 -16.01 1.18
CA GLY A 180 2.73 -15.32 -0.09
C GLY A 180 2.68 -13.80 -0.03
N TYR A 181 2.77 -13.21 1.17
CA TYR A 181 2.76 -11.76 1.35
C TYR A 181 3.74 -11.32 2.45
N PRO A 182 4.47 -10.20 2.29
CA PRO A 182 5.45 -9.75 3.27
C PRO A 182 4.85 -9.57 4.67
N TYR A 183 5.47 -10.18 5.67
CA TYR A 183 4.93 -10.22 7.03
C TYR A 183 4.86 -8.83 7.68
N CYS A 184 5.83 -7.96 7.41
CA CYS A 184 5.82 -6.57 7.88
C CYS A 184 4.59 -5.79 7.40
N LEU A 185 4.13 -6.01 6.16
CA LEU A 185 2.92 -5.39 5.64
C LEU A 185 1.65 -5.96 6.30
N LYS A 186 1.63 -7.26 6.58
CA LYS A 186 0.53 -7.88 7.37
C LYS A 186 0.45 -7.28 8.77
N LEU A 187 1.59 -7.11 9.43
CA LEU A 187 1.68 -6.45 10.73
C LEU A 187 1.22 -4.99 10.66
N ALA A 188 1.67 -4.23 9.65
CA ALA A 188 1.27 -2.84 9.45
C ALA A 188 -0.24 -2.73 9.29
N HIS A 189 -0.84 -3.54 8.40
CA HIS A 189 -2.28 -3.57 8.16
C HIS A 189 -3.08 -3.87 9.43
N ASN A 190 -2.65 -4.85 10.22
CA ASN A 190 -3.36 -5.21 11.46
C ASN A 190 -3.26 -4.11 12.52
N ASN A 191 -2.10 -3.46 12.65
CA ASN A 191 -1.88 -2.41 13.64
C ASN A 191 -2.49 -1.06 13.24
N CYS A 192 -2.70 -0.80 11.93
CA CYS A 192 -3.33 0.42 11.45
C CYS A 192 -4.85 0.29 11.24
N LYS A 193 -5.44 -0.86 11.56
CA LYS A 193 -6.88 -1.08 11.38
C LYS A 193 -7.67 -0.28 12.41
N VAL A 194 -8.44 0.70 11.93
CA VAL A 194 -9.43 1.42 12.74
C VAL A 194 -10.76 0.68 12.67
N SER A 195 -11.20 0.12 13.80
CA SER A 195 -12.47 -0.61 13.90
C SER A 195 -13.67 0.34 13.92
N ASN A 196 -14.88 -0.21 13.73
CA ASN A 196 -16.10 0.57 13.90
C ASN A 196 -16.31 0.99 15.36
N GLU A 197 -15.88 0.16 16.32
CA GLU A 197 -15.91 0.50 17.75
C GLU A 197 -15.05 1.73 18.07
N ASP A 198 -13.90 1.90 17.40
CA ASP A 198 -13.06 3.08 17.57
C ASP A 198 -13.76 4.35 17.07
N ILE A 199 -14.49 4.24 15.96
CA ILE A 199 -15.34 5.32 15.45
C ILE A 199 -16.49 5.61 16.43
N ASP A 200 -17.13 4.60 17.00
CA ASP A 200 -18.20 4.75 18.00
C ASP A 200 -17.70 5.48 19.25
N ARG A 201 -16.51 5.10 19.74
CA ARG A 201 -15.84 5.76 20.88
C ARG A 201 -15.54 7.22 20.57
N LEU A 202 -15.01 7.53 19.38
CA LEU A 202 -14.75 8.92 18.98
C LEU A 202 -16.05 9.72 18.81
N ALA A 203 -17.07 9.15 18.18
CA ALA A 203 -18.38 9.78 18.05
C ALA A 203 -19.02 10.07 19.42
N SER A 204 -18.82 9.18 20.40
CA SER A 204 -19.20 9.40 21.80
C SER A 204 -18.51 10.62 22.41
N ILE A 205 -17.20 10.74 22.23
CA ILE A 205 -16.40 11.86 22.75
C ILE A 205 -16.88 13.19 22.16
N PHE A 206 -17.18 13.19 20.86
CA PHE A 206 -17.72 14.36 20.15
C PHE A 206 -19.23 14.58 20.34
N ARG A 207 -19.91 13.74 21.14
CA ARG A 207 -21.36 13.80 21.40
C ARG A 207 -22.24 13.70 20.15
N LEU A 208 -21.76 13.02 19.12
CA LEU A 208 -22.51 12.77 17.87
C LEU A 208 -23.53 11.63 18.00
N GLN A 209 -23.70 11.02 19.18
CA GLN A 209 -24.50 9.81 19.38
C GLN A 209 -26.00 9.99 19.13
N ASN A 210 -26.49 11.22 19.19
CA ASN A 210 -27.91 11.56 19.00
C ASN A 210 -28.23 12.00 17.58
N GLU A 211 -27.23 12.13 16.71
CA GLU A 211 -27.40 12.53 15.31
C GLU A 211 -27.84 11.35 14.44
N GLN A 212 -28.67 11.59 13.42
CA GLN A 212 -29.04 10.53 12.47
C GLN A 212 -27.80 10.13 11.64
N GLY A 213 -27.55 8.83 11.48
CA GLY A 213 -26.27 8.28 11.01
C GLY A 213 -25.34 7.82 12.15
N ALA A 214 -25.62 8.17 13.41
CA ALA A 214 -24.93 7.58 14.58
C ALA A 214 -25.33 6.12 14.82
N ARG A 215 -26.54 5.77 14.39
CA ARG A 215 -27.07 4.41 14.33
C ARG A 215 -27.29 4.08 12.86
N ASP A 216 -26.26 3.58 12.18
CA ASP A 216 -26.37 2.68 11.02
C ASP A 216 -24.98 2.17 10.60
N ALA A 217 -24.62 1.02 11.17
CA ALA A 217 -23.77 -0.01 10.58
C ALA A 217 -23.98 -1.34 11.35
N LEU A 218 -25.24 -1.67 11.68
CA LEU A 218 -25.62 -3.05 11.95
C LEU A 218 -26.23 -3.59 10.65
N ASN A 219 -25.38 -4.26 9.86
CA ASN A 219 -25.72 -5.11 8.72
C ASN A 219 -26.47 -4.47 7.54
N GLU A 220 -25.74 -4.24 6.45
CA GLU A 220 -26.07 -4.75 5.09
C GLU A 220 -24.77 -4.96 4.30
#